data_AF-A0A154V9V7-F1
#
_entry.id   AF-A0A154V9V7-F1
#
_cell.length_a   1.000
_cell.length_b   1.000
_cell.length_c   1.000
_cell.angle_alpha   90.00
_cell.angle_beta   90.00
_cell.angle_gamma   90.00
#
_symmetry.space_group_name_H-M   'P 1'
#
loop_
_entity.id
_entity.type
_entity.pdbx_description
1 polymer ?
#
loop_
_entity_poly.entity_id
_entity_poly.type
_entity_poly.pdbx_seq_one_letter_code
_entity_poly.pdbx_strand_id
1 'polypeptide(L)'
;MQVSAKRTGNWLKIGKGIAVIGMVSWVSACAPLLDQDFWDEATSFADDNYTALGLQQLASGDYASAEKLFDEALRKNPQDGHAMLWRSVLYQNTNRPDRARDGYETLIAMNPPGTVLMSSATGTQPRPLRDAAEFNLSRLQRGLPGSLSINDQIISGPSGLGNGAAAVAAGRATNAPMTGNPVSSMTSASTRPMDVPAGAALSAGDEAIAKRFAILRNLQSTGLVTPEEYSARRSANLGALLPMSQPAPSAFLNNPPPDGEQVEQRLNQLNRALQIGAITVQEHVAERTAILDALLPAQPRQRATPPPAPQGLMDAARQIARIEDLQQMKLVTPDEFKRERDAIEAAIVEPAQGTAMTLNSGEPVRRVATGESRPVQAAEEMASAPAAMASGSKSVHLASYRNEAQAERGWQILSSRYGQLAPLQHGVTRASIPGKGTYYRLMATGLSDSAASSLCAELKRRGQFCEVK
;
A
#
# COMPACT_ATOMS: atom_id res chain seq x y z
N MET A 1 -28.70 -76.00 31.75
CA MET A 1 -27.28 -75.78 31.36
C MET A 1 -27.26 -74.65 30.36
N GLN A 2 -26.78 -73.46 30.74
CA GLN A 2 -25.44 -72.95 30.41
C GLN A 2 -25.09 -73.12 28.91
N VAL A 3 -24.55 -72.16 28.16
CA VAL A 3 -24.04 -70.79 28.37
C VAL A 3 -23.68 -70.27 26.95
N SER A 4 -23.49 -68.97 26.84
CA SER A 4 -22.63 -68.28 25.84
C SER A 4 -23.15 -67.91 24.45
N ALA A 5 -23.52 -66.64 24.35
CA ALA A 5 -22.83 -65.59 23.57
C ALA A 5 -22.35 -65.91 22.14
N LYS A 6 -22.92 -65.18 21.16
CA LYS A 6 -22.14 -64.34 20.24
C LYS A 6 -22.98 -63.23 19.58
N ARG A 7 -22.76 -62.03 20.11
CA ARG A 7 -22.62 -60.70 19.49
C ARG A 7 -23.23 -60.44 18.09
N THR A 8 -24.01 -59.37 18.06
CA THR A 8 -24.49 -58.59 16.92
C THR A 8 -23.38 -58.15 15.96
N GLY A 9 -23.65 -58.20 14.66
CA GLY A 9 -22.82 -57.64 13.59
C GLY A 9 -23.57 -56.53 12.86
N ASN A 10 -23.39 -55.29 13.31
CA ASN A 10 -23.59 -54.08 12.52
C ASN A 10 -22.19 -53.53 12.29
N TRP A 11 -21.74 -53.17 11.08
CA TRP A 11 -20.72 -52.13 10.92
C TRP A 11 -20.66 -51.56 9.50
N LEU A 12 -20.69 -50.24 9.49
CA LEU A 12 -20.53 -49.29 8.41
C LEU A 12 -19.24 -49.52 7.59
N LYS A 13 -19.32 -49.16 6.31
CA LYS A 13 -18.18 -49.04 5.40
C LYS A 13 -17.30 -47.84 5.79
N ILE A 14 -16.06 -48.12 6.19
CA ILE A 14 -14.86 -47.27 6.09
C ILE A 14 -13.74 -48.29 5.80
N GLY A 15 -12.76 -48.15 4.93
CA GLY A 15 -12.23 -47.09 4.07
C GLY A 15 -10.91 -47.64 3.50
N LYS A 16 -10.18 -46.80 2.74
CA LYS A 16 -8.72 -46.81 2.44
C LYS A 16 -8.54 -45.81 1.27
N GLY A 17 -7.86 -44.66 1.35
CA GLY A 17 -6.91 -44.14 2.34
C GLY A 17 -5.46 -44.33 1.86
N ILE A 18 -4.89 -43.32 1.19
CA ILE A 18 -3.45 -43.02 0.97
C ILE A 18 -3.39 -41.48 0.69
N ALA A 19 -3.02 -40.53 1.58
CA ALA A 19 -1.75 -40.21 2.27
C ALA A 19 -0.58 -39.99 1.26
N VAL A 20 0.23 -38.92 1.20
CA VAL A 20 0.66 -37.94 2.20
C VAL A 20 1.64 -36.92 1.52
N ILE A 21 1.64 -35.65 1.99
CA ILE A 21 2.74 -34.66 2.20
C ILE A 21 3.36 -33.82 1.04
N GLY A 22 3.26 -32.49 1.22
CA GLY A 22 4.39 -31.55 1.21
C GLY A 22 4.30 -30.37 0.21
N MET A 23 4.46 -29.09 0.55
CA MET A 23 4.68 -28.42 1.83
C MET A 23 4.48 -26.90 1.62
N VAL A 24 3.71 -26.26 2.49
CA VAL A 24 3.75 -24.81 2.77
C VAL A 24 5.02 -24.52 3.56
N SER A 25 5.68 -23.40 3.29
CA SER A 25 6.95 -22.99 3.91
C SER A 25 7.04 -21.47 3.77
N TRP A 26 6.97 -20.62 4.80
CA TRP A 26 6.88 -20.77 6.24
C TRP A 26 6.16 -19.54 6.82
N VAL A 27 5.25 -19.78 7.77
CA VAL A 27 5.09 -18.91 8.94
C VAL A 27 5.80 -19.65 10.08
N SER A 28 6.88 -19.10 10.62
CA SER A 28 7.32 -19.41 11.98
C SER A 28 6.80 -18.29 12.86
N ALA A 29 6.18 -18.49 14.01
CA ALA A 29 5.64 -19.65 14.70
C ALA A 29 4.74 -19.07 15.81
N CYS A 30 3.75 -19.84 16.27
CA CYS A 30 2.69 -19.48 17.23
C CYS A 30 1.45 -18.77 16.66
N ALA A 31 0.63 -19.53 15.93
CA ALA A 31 -0.81 -19.31 15.92
C ALA A 31 -1.50 -20.64 16.25
N PRO A 32 -2.16 -20.79 17.41
CA PRO A 32 -3.03 -21.92 17.65
C PRO A 32 -4.34 -21.71 16.87
N LEU A 33 -4.72 -22.71 16.07
CA LEU A 33 -6.09 -23.14 15.75
C LEU A 33 -7.18 -22.06 15.77
N LEU A 34 -7.30 -21.27 14.70
CA LEU A 34 -8.37 -20.30 14.53
C LEU A 34 -8.95 -20.38 13.12
N ASP A 35 -10.08 -21.06 13.05
CA ASP A 35 -11.07 -21.06 11.97
C ASP A 35 -10.50 -21.31 10.56
N GLN A 36 -9.95 -22.51 10.37
CA GLN A 36 -9.54 -23.00 9.06
C GLN A 36 -10.71 -23.01 8.07
N ASP A 37 -11.93 -23.26 8.55
CA ASP A 37 -13.14 -23.32 7.71
C ASP A 37 -13.50 -21.95 7.11
N PHE A 38 -13.36 -20.85 7.86
CA PHE A 38 -13.54 -19.50 7.31
C PHE A 38 -12.50 -19.18 6.23
N TRP A 39 -11.23 -19.53 6.44
CA TRP A 39 -10.19 -19.26 5.46
C TRP A 39 -10.24 -20.21 4.27
N ASP A 40 -10.63 -21.47 4.46
CA ASP A 40 -10.87 -22.42 3.38
C ASP A 40 -12.11 -22.01 2.57
N GLU A 41 -13.16 -21.44 3.19
CA GLU A 41 -14.33 -20.89 2.50
C GLU A 41 -14.01 -19.54 1.81
N ALA A 42 -13.23 -18.66 2.45
CA ALA A 42 -12.79 -17.38 1.90
C ALA A 42 -11.70 -17.51 0.82
N THR A 43 -10.99 -18.64 0.78
CA THR A 43 -10.00 -18.97 -0.26
C THR A 43 -10.46 -20.07 -1.21
N SER A 44 -11.63 -20.69 -0.97
CA SER A 44 -12.31 -21.49 -1.97
C SER A 44 -12.81 -20.54 -3.05
N PHE A 45 -12.33 -20.74 -4.28
CA PHE A 45 -12.87 -20.10 -5.47
C PHE A 45 -14.21 -20.75 -5.87
N ALA A 46 -15.12 -20.92 -4.91
CA ALA A 46 -16.52 -21.14 -5.17
C ALA A 46 -17.15 -19.77 -5.47
N ASP A 47 -17.84 -19.65 -6.60
CA ASP A 47 -18.36 -18.40 -7.16
C ASP A 47 -19.42 -17.65 -6.30
N ASP A 48 -19.60 -17.99 -5.02
CA ASP A 48 -20.72 -17.55 -4.17
C ASP A 48 -20.36 -17.03 -2.76
N ASN A 49 -19.07 -16.79 -2.42
CA ASN A 49 -18.72 -16.18 -1.12
C ASN A 49 -18.87 -14.64 -1.15
N TYR A 50 -20.12 -14.18 -1.06
CA TYR A 50 -20.48 -12.75 -1.07
C TYR A 50 -19.84 -11.95 0.07
N THR A 51 -19.56 -12.57 1.22
CA THR A 51 -18.91 -11.92 2.37
C THR A 51 -17.44 -11.59 2.07
N ALA A 52 -16.69 -12.53 1.51
CA ALA A 52 -15.30 -12.32 1.10
C ALA A 52 -15.20 -11.27 -0.02
N LEU A 53 -16.09 -11.34 -1.02
CA LEU A 53 -16.18 -10.33 -2.08
C LEU A 53 -16.52 -8.94 -1.52
N GLY A 54 -17.47 -8.88 -0.58
CA GLY A 54 -17.86 -7.63 0.09
C GLY A 54 -16.67 -7.01 0.83
N LEU A 55 -15.88 -7.82 1.53
CA LEU A 55 -14.67 -7.37 2.22
C LEU A 55 -13.58 -6.88 1.25
N GLN A 56 -13.42 -7.54 0.10
CA GLN A 56 -12.51 -7.06 -0.95
C GLN A 56 -12.91 -5.67 -1.46
N GLN A 57 -14.20 -5.45 -1.71
CA GLN A 57 -14.70 -4.14 -2.14
C GLN A 57 -14.56 -3.10 -1.03
N LEU A 58 -14.85 -3.46 0.22
CA LEU A 58 -14.65 -2.61 1.39
C LEU A 58 -13.19 -2.16 1.52
N ALA A 59 -12.24 -3.09 1.36
CA ALA A 59 -10.81 -2.80 1.38
C ALA A 59 -10.35 -1.92 0.20
N SER A 60 -11.03 -2.00 -0.93
CA SER A 60 -10.78 -1.13 -2.09
C SER A 60 -11.42 0.26 -1.96
N GLY A 61 -12.24 0.48 -0.94
CA GLY A 61 -12.99 1.73 -0.72
C GLY A 61 -14.29 1.85 -1.52
N ASP A 62 -14.68 0.81 -2.28
CA ASP A 62 -15.97 0.78 -2.96
C ASP A 62 -17.09 0.32 -2.01
N TYR A 63 -17.54 1.26 -1.18
CA TYR A 63 -18.58 1.01 -0.18
C TYR A 63 -19.94 0.63 -0.80
N ALA A 64 -20.25 1.13 -1.99
CA ALA A 64 -21.53 0.86 -2.65
C ALA A 64 -21.59 -0.58 -3.16
N SER A 65 -20.51 -1.09 -3.73
CA SER A 65 -20.41 -2.50 -4.12
C SER A 65 -20.32 -3.41 -2.91
N ALA A 66 -19.56 -3.02 -1.88
CA ALA A 66 -19.43 -3.79 -0.64
C ALA A 66 -20.79 -3.98 0.07
N GLU A 67 -21.60 -2.92 0.18
CA GLU A 67 -22.93 -2.99 0.79
C GLU A 67 -23.85 -3.98 0.07
N LYS A 68 -23.90 -3.94 -1.27
CA LYS A 68 -24.69 -4.89 -2.07
C LYS A 68 -24.26 -6.34 -1.85
N LEU A 69 -22.96 -6.58 -1.75
CA LEU A 69 -22.41 -7.91 -1.53
C LEU A 69 -22.74 -8.42 -0.12
N PHE A 70 -22.63 -7.58 0.91
CA PHE A 70 -23.05 -7.97 2.26
C PHE A 70 -24.57 -8.17 2.37
N ASP A 71 -25.38 -7.37 1.68
CA ASP A 71 -26.82 -7.57 1.60
C ASP A 71 -27.16 -8.93 0.97
N GLU A 72 -26.47 -9.29 -0.11
CA GLU A 72 -26.66 -10.58 -0.77
C GLU A 72 -26.20 -11.75 0.12
N ALA A 73 -25.07 -11.59 0.84
CA ALA A 73 -24.62 -12.56 1.84
C ALA A 73 -25.67 -12.81 2.92
N LEU A 74 -26.20 -11.73 3.51
CA LEU A 74 -27.23 -11.81 4.58
C LEU A 74 -28.58 -12.28 4.06
N ARG A 75 -28.89 -12.04 2.78
CA ARG A 75 -30.09 -12.59 2.13
C ARG A 75 -30.01 -14.12 1.99
N LYS A 76 -28.82 -14.65 1.71
CA LYS A 76 -28.54 -16.09 1.58
C LYS A 76 -28.43 -16.77 2.95
N ASN A 77 -27.70 -16.15 3.86
CA ASN A 77 -27.51 -16.59 5.23
C ASN A 77 -27.74 -15.42 6.20
N PRO A 78 -28.96 -15.27 6.75
CA PRO A 78 -29.26 -14.22 7.73
C PRO A 78 -28.44 -14.31 9.03
N GLN A 79 -27.80 -15.44 9.29
CA GLN A 79 -26.95 -15.68 10.47
C GLN A 79 -25.45 -15.54 10.18
N ASP A 80 -25.06 -15.06 8.98
CA ASP A 80 -23.65 -14.77 8.68
C ASP A 80 -23.15 -13.61 9.56
N GLY A 81 -22.44 -13.98 10.63
CA GLY A 81 -21.89 -13.03 11.59
C GLY A 81 -20.80 -12.14 11.00
N HIS A 82 -19.99 -12.63 10.05
CA HIS A 82 -18.95 -11.84 9.40
C HIS A 82 -19.57 -10.79 8.47
N ALA A 83 -20.54 -11.17 7.65
CA ALA A 83 -21.28 -10.23 6.81
C ALA A 83 -21.99 -9.16 7.64
N MET A 84 -22.63 -9.56 8.74
CA MET A 84 -23.31 -8.63 9.64
C MET A 84 -22.32 -7.66 10.31
N LEU A 85 -21.17 -8.16 10.79
CA LEU A 85 -20.13 -7.33 11.40
C LEU A 85 -19.58 -6.31 10.40
N TRP A 86 -19.12 -6.75 9.23
CA TRP A 86 -18.46 -5.89 8.25
C TRP A 86 -19.42 -4.90 7.58
N ARG A 87 -20.69 -5.27 7.37
CA ARG A 87 -21.73 -4.34 6.94
C ARG A 87 -22.03 -3.27 7.98
N SER A 88 -22.02 -3.63 9.26
CA SER A 88 -22.23 -2.68 10.37
C SER A 88 -21.05 -1.70 10.49
N VAL A 89 -19.81 -2.19 10.32
CA VAL A 89 -18.60 -1.34 10.23
C VAL A 89 -18.67 -0.42 9.02
N LEU A 90 -19.10 -0.92 7.86
CA LEU A 90 -19.35 -0.11 6.68
C LEU A 90 -20.38 1.00 6.96
N TYR A 91 -21.50 0.67 7.61
CA TYR A 91 -22.51 1.67 7.98
C TYR A 91 -21.97 2.73 8.94
N GLN A 92 -21.19 2.34 9.94
CA GLN A 92 -20.55 3.28 10.86
C GLN A 92 -19.59 4.22 10.13
N ASN A 93 -18.76 3.69 9.22
CA ASN A 93 -17.77 4.47 8.47
C ASN A 93 -18.38 5.33 7.37
N THR A 94 -19.60 5.04 6.94
CA THR A 94 -20.38 5.83 5.96
C THR A 94 -21.41 6.74 6.62
N ASN A 95 -21.27 7.02 7.92
CA ASN A 95 -22.13 7.91 8.71
C ASN A 95 -23.62 7.51 8.70
N ARG A 96 -23.89 6.21 8.82
CA ARG A 96 -25.24 5.62 8.95
C ARG A 96 -25.40 4.96 10.32
N PRO A 97 -25.38 5.74 11.41
CA PRO A 97 -25.24 5.22 12.78
C PRO A 97 -26.40 4.34 13.22
N ASP A 98 -27.62 4.61 12.77
CA ASP A 98 -28.79 3.81 13.18
C ASP A 98 -28.75 2.40 12.59
N ARG A 99 -28.33 2.26 11.33
CA ARG A 99 -28.14 0.93 10.70
C ARG A 99 -26.94 0.18 11.28
N ALA A 100 -25.87 0.90 11.62
CA ALA A 100 -24.71 0.31 12.28
C ALA A 100 -25.08 -0.24 13.66
N ARG A 101 -25.83 0.55 14.45
CA ARG A 101 -26.31 0.15 15.77
C ARG A 101 -27.18 -1.11 15.69
N ASP A 102 -28.19 -1.10 14.83
CA ASP A 102 -29.09 -2.23 14.60
C ASP A 102 -28.32 -3.52 14.25
N GLY A 103 -27.35 -3.41 13.33
CA GLY A 103 -26.52 -4.55 12.93
C GLY A 103 -25.61 -5.08 14.04
N TYR A 104 -24.99 -4.21 14.84
CA TYR A 104 -24.19 -4.64 15.99
C TYR A 104 -25.05 -5.27 17.09
N GLU A 105 -26.18 -4.66 17.45
CA GLU A 105 -27.10 -5.17 18.46
C GLU A 105 -27.66 -6.54 18.05
N THR A 106 -28.03 -6.69 16.77
CA THR A 106 -28.47 -7.97 16.21
C THR A 106 -27.37 -9.03 16.31
N LEU A 107 -26.12 -8.70 15.92
CA LEU A 107 -25.01 -9.64 16.01
C LEU A 107 -24.75 -10.07 17.45
N ILE A 108 -24.75 -9.12 18.39
CA ILE A 108 -24.54 -9.38 19.83
C ILE A 108 -25.65 -10.29 20.38
N ALA A 109 -26.90 -10.06 19.99
CA ALA A 109 -28.06 -10.84 20.42
C ALA A 109 -28.06 -12.26 19.85
N MET A 110 -27.72 -12.41 18.55
CA MET A 110 -27.63 -13.72 17.91
C MET A 110 -26.41 -14.53 18.37
N ASN A 111 -25.32 -13.84 18.73
CA ASN A 111 -24.03 -14.44 19.12
C ASN A 111 -23.57 -15.56 18.16
N PRO A 112 -23.43 -15.27 16.85
CA PRO A 112 -23.03 -16.28 15.89
C PRO A 112 -21.60 -16.77 16.18
N PRO A 113 -21.30 -18.06 15.91
CA PRO A 113 -19.93 -18.55 16.01
C PRO A 113 -19.03 -17.87 14.99
N GLY A 114 -17.74 -17.85 15.26
CA GLY A 114 -16.73 -17.28 14.37
C GLY A 114 -15.84 -16.26 15.07
N THR A 115 -14.70 -16.00 14.46
CA THR A 115 -13.74 -15.02 14.96
C THR A 115 -13.32 -14.04 13.87
N VAL A 116 -12.86 -12.88 14.30
CA VAL A 116 -12.20 -11.89 13.45
C VAL A 116 -10.87 -11.48 14.07
N LEU A 117 -9.88 -11.19 13.24
CA LEU A 117 -8.60 -10.69 13.71
C LEU A 117 -8.78 -9.23 14.14
N MET A 118 -8.42 -8.94 15.39
CA MET A 118 -8.38 -7.59 15.92
C MET A 118 -6.98 -7.22 16.40
N SER A 119 -6.53 -6.02 16.03
CA SER A 119 -5.19 -5.53 16.37
C SER A 119 -5.20 -4.85 17.74
N SER A 120 -4.24 -5.16 18.61
CA SER A 120 -4.09 -4.53 19.93
C SER A 120 -2.61 -4.19 20.19
N ALA A 121 -2.31 -3.61 21.36
CA ALA A 121 -0.96 -3.19 21.72
C ALA A 121 -0.01 -4.38 21.86
N THR A 122 -0.56 -5.55 22.15
CA THR A 122 0.16 -6.81 22.31
C THR A 122 0.17 -7.65 21.03
N GLY A 123 -0.36 -7.13 19.93
CA GLY A 123 -0.40 -7.79 18.63
C GLY A 123 -1.81 -8.04 18.09
N THR A 124 -1.89 -8.72 16.95
CA THR A 124 -3.16 -9.08 16.31
C THR A 124 -3.62 -10.42 16.84
N GLN A 125 -4.82 -10.46 17.42
CA GLN A 125 -5.38 -11.65 18.02
C GLN A 125 -6.79 -11.90 17.48
N PRO A 126 -7.19 -13.17 17.35
CA PRO A 126 -8.58 -13.50 17.09
C PRO A 126 -9.48 -12.99 18.22
N ARG A 127 -10.66 -12.49 17.87
CA ARG A 127 -11.71 -12.16 18.84
C ARG A 127 -13.03 -12.72 18.33
N PRO A 128 -13.91 -13.21 19.21
CA PRO A 128 -15.27 -13.55 18.83
C PRO A 128 -15.96 -12.40 18.09
N LEU A 129 -16.81 -12.72 17.12
CA LEU A 129 -17.56 -11.70 16.37
C LEU A 129 -18.40 -10.81 17.29
N ARG A 130 -18.97 -11.40 18.35
CA ARG A 130 -19.69 -10.68 19.41
C ARG A 130 -18.83 -9.61 20.08
N ASP A 131 -17.60 -9.96 20.48
CA ASP A 131 -16.67 -9.01 21.08
C ASP A 131 -16.32 -7.85 20.13
N ALA A 132 -16.14 -8.17 18.84
CA ALA A 132 -15.86 -7.16 17.82
C ALA A 132 -17.06 -6.21 17.59
N ALA A 133 -18.29 -6.72 17.67
CA ALA A 133 -19.50 -5.91 17.62
C ALA A 133 -19.67 -5.05 18.87
N GLU A 134 -19.46 -5.58 20.07
CA GLU A 134 -19.49 -4.81 21.33
C GLU A 134 -18.46 -3.68 21.30
N PHE A 135 -17.24 -4.00 20.85
CA PHE A 135 -16.18 -3.03 20.64
C PHE A 135 -16.63 -1.88 19.75
N ASN A 136 -17.19 -2.19 18.57
CA ASN A 136 -17.61 -1.18 17.61
C ASN A 136 -18.87 -0.41 18.04
N LEU A 137 -19.79 -1.06 18.75
CA LEU A 137 -20.96 -0.39 19.36
C LEU A 137 -20.52 0.66 20.37
N SER A 138 -19.52 0.35 21.21
CA SER A 138 -18.94 1.33 22.15
C SER A 138 -18.28 2.52 21.44
N ARG A 139 -17.73 2.30 20.23
CA ARG A 139 -17.13 3.35 19.40
C ARG A 139 -18.21 4.20 18.75
N LEU A 140 -19.26 3.56 18.25
CA LEU A 140 -20.40 4.21 17.62
C LEU A 140 -21.08 5.18 18.61
N GLN A 141 -21.25 4.76 19.87
CA GLN A 141 -21.79 5.60 20.95
C GLN A 141 -20.91 6.84 21.24
N ARG A 142 -19.61 6.75 20.97
CA ARG A 142 -18.64 7.85 21.11
C ARG A 142 -18.45 8.66 19.82
N GLY A 143 -19.22 8.37 18.76
CA GLY A 143 -19.08 9.02 17.45
C GLY A 143 -17.78 8.66 16.72
N LEU A 144 -17.10 7.59 17.11
CA LEU A 144 -15.87 7.12 16.49
C LEU A 144 -16.17 6.20 15.29
N PRO A 145 -15.30 6.13 14.27
CA PRO A 145 -15.46 5.21 13.15
C PRO A 145 -15.30 3.76 13.60
N GLY A 146 -15.91 2.85 12.86
CA GLY A 146 -15.80 1.41 13.04
C GLY A 146 -14.38 0.95 12.72
N SER A 147 -13.83 0.09 13.58
CA SER A 147 -12.47 -0.39 13.51
C SER A 147 -12.38 -1.82 14.03
N LEU A 148 -11.44 -2.59 13.50
CA LEU A 148 -11.00 -3.85 14.10
C LEU A 148 -9.64 -3.70 14.80
N SER A 149 -9.20 -2.46 15.04
CA SER A 149 -8.02 -2.15 15.83
C SER A 149 -8.44 -1.67 17.22
N ILE A 150 -8.22 -2.50 18.23
CA ILE A 150 -8.41 -2.20 19.66
C ILE A 150 -7.48 -1.09 20.13
N ASN A 151 -6.35 -0.85 19.45
CA ASN A 151 -5.48 0.30 19.74
C ASN A 151 -6.14 1.66 19.50
N ASP A 152 -7.24 1.68 18.74
CA ASP A 152 -8.03 2.89 18.57
C ASP A 152 -8.89 3.22 19.82
N GLN A 153 -8.74 2.48 20.94
CA GLN A 153 -9.30 2.82 22.25
C GLN A 153 -8.47 3.87 23.01
N ILE A 154 -7.20 4.11 22.67
CA ILE A 154 -6.26 4.88 23.51
C ILE A 154 -6.14 6.35 23.08
N ILE A 155 -7.25 6.96 22.63
CA ILE A 155 -7.35 8.43 22.54
C ILE A 155 -8.63 8.89 23.23
N SER A 156 -8.95 8.36 24.41
CA SER A 156 -9.75 9.07 25.43
C SER A 156 -9.73 8.31 26.75
N GLY A 157 -8.87 8.72 27.68
CA GLY A 157 -9.05 8.49 29.11
C GLY A 157 -9.11 9.85 29.81
N PRO A 158 -10.00 10.07 30.79
CA PRO A 158 -10.07 11.34 31.50
C PRO A 158 -8.93 11.40 32.52
N SER A 159 -8.00 12.33 32.33
CA SER A 159 -7.05 12.70 33.37
C SER A 159 -6.87 14.20 33.31
N GLY A 160 -7.57 14.88 34.22
CA GLY A 160 -7.19 16.21 34.63
C GLY A 160 -5.92 16.18 35.48
N LEU A 161 -5.29 17.35 35.50
CA LEU A 161 -4.33 17.87 36.49
C LEU A 161 -2.85 17.47 36.37
N GLY A 162 -2.05 18.48 36.05
CA GLY A 162 -0.60 18.61 36.30
C GLY A 162 0.24 18.54 35.02
N ASN A 163 0.99 19.54 34.57
CA ASN A 163 1.31 20.87 35.07
C ASN A 163 1.51 21.79 33.86
N GLY A 164 0.82 22.92 33.84
CA GLY A 164 1.24 24.06 33.04
C GLY A 164 2.39 24.77 33.72
N ALA A 165 3.42 25.10 32.96
CA ALA A 165 4.20 26.30 33.18
C ALA A 165 4.28 27.02 31.84
N ALA A 166 3.33 27.93 31.66
CA ALA A 166 3.30 28.88 30.57
C ALA A 166 4.38 29.94 30.75
N ALA A 167 4.94 30.43 29.66
CA ALA A 167 5.50 31.77 29.60
C ALA A 167 5.03 32.44 28.30
N VAL A 168 3.86 33.04 28.42
CA VAL A 168 3.30 34.07 27.55
C VAL A 168 4.14 35.34 27.71
N ALA A 169 4.67 35.88 26.62
CA ALA A 169 5.26 37.21 26.59
C ALA A 169 4.22 38.20 26.03
N ALA A 170 3.67 39.04 26.90
CA ALA A 170 2.97 40.27 26.54
C ALA A 170 3.86 41.45 26.96
N GLY A 171 4.13 42.37 26.03
CA GLY A 171 4.89 43.57 26.32
C GLY A 171 4.03 44.69 26.91
N ARG A 172 4.61 45.48 27.82
CA ARG A 172 4.62 46.95 27.73
C ARG A 172 5.63 47.57 28.72
N ALA A 173 6.11 48.74 28.31
CA ALA A 173 7.25 49.54 28.77
C ALA A 173 7.20 50.04 30.23
N THR A 174 8.38 50.39 30.80
CA THR A 174 8.84 51.80 30.99
C THR A 174 10.26 51.88 31.60
N ASN A 175 11.04 52.81 31.02
CA ASN A 175 12.11 53.67 31.56
C ASN A 175 13.45 53.13 32.14
N ALA A 176 14.51 53.70 31.54
CA ALA A 176 15.97 53.70 31.75
C ALA A 176 16.46 54.16 33.17
N PRO A 177 17.78 54.37 33.45
CA PRO A 177 18.99 54.26 32.61
C PRO A 177 20.29 53.65 33.23
N MET A 178 21.24 53.35 32.33
CA MET A 178 22.71 53.54 32.37
C MET A 178 23.59 52.93 33.50
N THR A 179 24.60 52.14 33.12
CA THR A 179 26.04 52.52 33.06
C THR A 179 26.95 51.30 32.89
N GLY A 180 28.07 51.45 32.17
CA GLY A 180 29.30 50.68 32.43
C GLY A 180 29.67 49.55 31.46
N ASN A 181 30.35 49.93 30.37
CA ASN A 181 31.34 49.10 29.65
C ASN A 181 32.67 49.08 30.47
N PRO A 182 33.79 48.36 30.13
CA PRO A 182 34.05 47.49 28.97
C PRO A 182 35.06 46.30 29.20
N VAL A 183 35.50 45.67 28.09
CA VAL A 183 36.77 44.95 27.78
C VAL A 183 37.06 43.57 28.42
N SER A 184 37.20 42.52 27.59
CA SER A 184 38.53 41.94 27.25
C SER A 184 38.46 40.76 26.28
N SER A 185 39.29 40.91 25.25
CA SER A 185 39.80 39.94 24.30
C SER A 185 40.61 38.82 24.95
N MET A 186 40.51 37.58 24.44
CA MET A 186 41.68 36.75 24.15
C MET A 186 41.40 35.81 22.98
N THR A 187 42.33 35.85 22.05
CA THR A 187 42.49 35.04 20.84
C THR A 187 43.18 33.70 21.14
N SER A 188 42.94 32.75 20.22
CA SER A 188 43.78 31.59 19.86
C SER A 188 43.57 30.31 20.66
N ALA A 189 43.05 29.26 20.00
CA ALA A 189 43.91 28.29 19.33
C ALA A 189 43.07 27.22 18.61
N SER A 190 43.58 26.85 17.44
CA SER A 190 43.08 25.83 16.54
C SER A 190 42.97 24.45 17.20
N THR A 191 41.77 23.87 17.15
CA THR A 191 41.57 22.43 16.98
C THR A 191 40.58 22.29 15.84
N ARG A 192 41.04 21.76 14.70
CA ARG A 192 40.12 21.20 13.70
C ARG A 192 39.31 20.10 14.39
N PRO A 193 37.97 20.18 14.48
CA PRO A 193 37.20 18.98 14.73
C PRO A 193 37.31 18.14 13.45
N MET A 194 37.70 16.88 13.60
CA MET A 194 37.33 15.87 12.62
C MET A 194 35.80 15.91 12.52
N ASP A 195 35.28 16.32 11.36
CA ASP A 195 33.86 16.21 11.01
C ASP A 195 33.48 14.73 10.99
N VAL A 196 32.94 14.25 12.11
CA VAL A 196 32.09 13.07 12.15
C VAL A 196 30.68 13.57 11.82
N PRO A 197 30.01 13.05 10.78
CA PRO A 197 28.78 13.64 10.27
C PRO A 197 27.67 13.47 11.31
N ALA A 198 27.24 14.58 11.92
CA ALA A 198 25.92 14.66 12.52
C ALA A 198 24.90 14.25 11.45
N GLY A 199 23.92 13.40 11.82
CA GLY A 199 22.86 12.93 10.94
C GLY A 199 22.41 14.06 10.03
N ALA A 200 22.55 13.84 8.71
CA ALA A 200 22.48 14.91 7.74
C ALA A 200 21.12 15.59 7.85
N ALA A 201 21.09 16.79 8.44
CA ALA A 201 19.89 17.60 8.50
C ALA A 201 19.26 17.65 7.10
N LEU A 202 17.95 17.41 7.04
CA LEU A 202 17.20 17.42 5.79
C LEU A 202 17.54 18.66 4.97
N SER A 203 17.67 18.51 3.65
CA SER A 203 17.81 19.67 2.78
C SER A 203 16.60 20.60 2.94
N ALA A 204 16.75 21.89 2.65
CA ALA A 204 15.64 22.84 2.74
C ALA A 204 14.41 22.40 1.90
N GLY A 205 14.66 21.74 0.75
CA GLY A 205 13.61 21.16 -0.09
C GLY A 205 12.94 19.94 0.55
N ASP A 206 13.71 19.06 1.19
CA ASP A 206 13.17 17.90 1.91
C ASP A 206 12.39 18.32 3.15
N GLU A 207 12.85 19.35 3.86
CA GLU A 207 12.13 19.94 4.99
C GLU A 207 10.81 20.55 4.53
N ALA A 208 10.79 21.25 3.39
CA ALA A 208 9.57 21.78 2.79
C ALA A 208 8.57 20.67 2.44
N ILE A 209 9.05 19.57 1.84
CA ILE A 209 8.23 18.39 1.55
C ILE A 209 7.69 17.79 2.85
N ALA A 210 8.55 17.51 3.83
CA ALA A 210 8.17 16.91 5.10
C ALA A 210 7.11 17.75 5.83
N LYS A 211 7.27 19.09 5.85
CA LYS A 211 6.29 20.03 6.39
C LYS A 211 4.92 19.92 5.70
N ARG A 212 4.85 19.80 4.37
CA ARG A 212 3.57 19.64 3.64
C ARG A 212 2.81 18.39 4.07
N PHE A 213 3.51 17.26 4.16
CA PHE A 213 2.91 15.99 4.61
C PHE A 213 2.51 16.04 6.09
N ALA A 214 3.31 16.71 6.93
CA ALA A 214 3.00 16.92 8.34
C ALA A 214 1.74 17.78 8.51
N ILE A 215 1.63 18.91 7.79
CA ILE A 215 0.44 19.77 7.80
C ILE A 215 -0.79 18.96 7.36
N LEU A 216 -0.71 18.23 6.25
CA LEU A 216 -1.83 17.43 5.77
C LEU A 216 -2.27 16.35 6.78
N ARG A 217 -1.32 15.70 7.46
CA ARG A 217 -1.61 14.74 8.54
C ARG A 217 -2.30 15.42 9.72
N ASN A 218 -1.82 16.60 10.12
CA ASN A 218 -2.41 17.34 11.23
C ASN A 218 -3.84 17.78 10.89
N LEU A 219 -4.08 18.29 9.66
CA LEU A 219 -5.41 18.61 9.15
C LEU A 219 -6.36 17.41 9.17
N GLN A 220 -5.85 16.21 8.87
CA GLN A 220 -6.64 14.98 8.97
C GLN A 220 -6.95 14.62 10.43
N SER A 221 -5.98 14.77 11.33
CA SER A 221 -6.17 14.52 12.76
C SER A 221 -7.15 15.50 13.44
N THR A 222 -7.24 16.74 12.96
CA THR A 222 -8.16 17.76 13.45
C THR A 222 -9.54 17.71 12.77
N GLY A 223 -9.74 16.77 11.84
CA GLY A 223 -11.00 16.61 11.10
C GLY A 223 -11.24 17.68 10.03
N LEU A 224 -10.25 18.53 9.74
CA LEU A 224 -10.32 19.51 8.67
C LEU A 224 -10.12 18.89 7.29
N VAL A 225 -9.56 17.69 7.19
CA VAL A 225 -9.40 16.87 5.98
C VAL A 225 -9.93 15.47 6.25
N THR A 226 -10.69 14.88 5.33
CA THR A 226 -11.20 13.51 5.52
C THR A 226 -10.09 12.47 5.30
N PRO A 227 -10.22 11.24 5.84
CA PRO A 227 -9.25 10.17 5.59
C PRO A 227 -9.05 9.87 4.09
N GLU A 228 -10.10 9.95 3.29
CA GLU A 228 -10.06 9.73 1.84
C GLU A 228 -9.28 10.83 1.13
N GLU A 229 -9.54 12.09 1.48
CA GLU A 229 -8.83 13.24 0.92
C GLU A 229 -7.34 13.21 1.31
N TYR A 230 -7.04 12.85 2.56
CA TYR A 230 -5.68 12.60 3.02
C TYR A 230 -4.99 11.51 2.21
N SER A 231 -5.62 10.34 2.08
CA SER A 231 -5.12 9.18 1.34
C SER A 231 -4.82 9.52 -0.13
N ALA A 232 -5.76 10.18 -0.81
CA ALA A 232 -5.62 10.55 -2.21
C ALA A 232 -4.45 11.52 -2.43
N ARG A 233 -4.34 12.57 -1.61
CA ARG A 233 -3.25 13.56 -1.70
C ARG A 233 -1.90 12.97 -1.33
N ARG A 234 -1.85 12.14 -0.28
CA ARG A 234 -0.63 11.47 0.16
C ARG A 234 -0.11 10.52 -0.91
N SER A 235 -0.95 9.61 -1.40
CA SER A 235 -0.56 8.61 -2.40
C SER A 235 -0.13 9.23 -3.73
N ALA A 236 -0.81 10.30 -4.17
CA ALA A 236 -0.45 11.02 -5.40
C ALA A 236 0.95 11.66 -5.37
N ASN A 237 1.45 11.97 -4.16
CA ASN A 237 2.70 12.70 -3.95
C ASN A 237 3.75 11.89 -3.17
N LEU A 238 3.48 10.61 -2.88
CA LEU A 238 4.32 9.82 -1.98
C LEU A 238 5.77 9.68 -2.47
N GLY A 239 6.01 9.78 -3.78
CA GLY A 239 7.35 9.83 -4.37
C GLY A 239 8.19 11.05 -3.99
N ALA A 240 7.62 12.07 -3.35
CA ALA A 240 8.39 13.15 -2.74
C ALA A 240 9.13 12.67 -1.48
N LEU A 241 8.55 11.70 -0.75
CA LEU A 241 9.17 11.05 0.39
C LEU A 241 9.99 9.84 -0.03
N LEU A 242 9.49 9.09 -1.02
CA LEU A 242 9.99 7.77 -1.43
C LEU A 242 10.27 7.73 -2.96
N PRO A 243 11.28 8.48 -3.46
CA PRO A 243 11.49 8.67 -4.89
C PRO A 243 11.84 7.41 -5.70
N MET A 244 12.38 6.36 -5.07
CA MET A 244 12.83 5.14 -5.76
C MET A 244 11.73 4.08 -5.89
N SER A 245 10.80 4.01 -4.93
CA SER A 245 9.74 3.00 -4.90
C SER A 245 8.35 3.52 -5.30
N GLN A 246 8.21 4.83 -5.53
CA GLN A 246 6.91 5.45 -5.83
C GLN A 246 6.93 6.28 -7.12
N PRO A 247 5.75 6.52 -7.72
CA PRO A 247 5.63 7.43 -8.85
C PRO A 247 6.07 8.84 -8.51
N ALA A 248 6.62 9.56 -9.50
CA ALA A 248 7.05 10.94 -9.35
C ALA A 248 5.93 11.84 -8.79
N PRO A 249 6.20 12.67 -7.77
CA PRO A 249 5.20 13.50 -7.11
C PRO A 249 4.82 14.72 -7.97
N SER A 250 3.94 15.59 -7.45
CA SER A 250 3.77 16.93 -8.02
C SER A 250 5.08 17.69 -8.09
N ALA A 251 5.25 18.47 -9.16
CA ALA A 251 6.34 19.41 -9.26
C ALA A 251 6.27 20.47 -8.14
N PHE A 252 7.41 21.07 -7.82
CA PHE A 252 7.55 22.22 -6.92
C PHE A 252 7.19 21.99 -5.45
N LEU A 253 7.04 20.75 -4.99
CA LEU A 253 6.79 20.46 -3.56
C LEU A 253 7.96 20.83 -2.65
N ASN A 254 9.16 20.99 -3.22
CA ASN A 254 10.37 21.47 -2.55
C ASN A 254 10.34 22.99 -2.24
N ASN A 255 9.36 23.74 -2.75
CA ASN A 255 9.19 25.15 -2.40
C ASN A 255 8.64 25.29 -0.98
N PRO A 256 9.02 26.35 -0.24
CA PRO A 256 8.52 26.61 1.11
C PRO A 256 6.99 26.48 1.19
N PRO A 257 6.45 25.65 2.11
CA PRO A 257 5.02 25.50 2.25
C PRO A 257 4.39 26.70 2.97
N PRO A 258 3.07 26.88 2.84
CA PRO A 258 2.34 27.75 3.74
C PRO A 258 2.48 27.27 5.19
N ASP A 259 2.33 28.18 6.14
CA ASP A 259 2.31 27.85 7.56
C ASP A 259 1.08 27.00 7.92
N GLY A 260 1.28 25.96 8.75
CA GLY A 260 0.23 25.01 9.08
C GLY A 260 -0.93 25.62 9.85
N GLU A 261 -0.65 26.51 10.80
CA GLU A 261 -1.69 27.18 11.59
C GLU A 261 -2.51 28.13 10.69
N GLN A 262 -1.85 28.81 9.76
CA GLN A 262 -2.55 29.66 8.79
C GLN A 262 -3.47 28.86 7.87
N VAL A 263 -3.04 27.67 7.42
CA VAL A 263 -3.89 26.78 6.62
C VAL A 263 -5.10 26.31 7.43
N GLU A 264 -4.90 25.89 8.67
CA GLU A 264 -5.97 25.50 9.59
C GLU A 264 -6.97 26.64 9.85
N GLN A 265 -6.46 27.84 10.14
CA GLN A 265 -7.29 29.02 10.35
C GLN A 265 -8.12 29.36 9.12
N ARG A 266 -7.51 29.32 7.91
CA ARG A 266 -8.21 29.62 6.66
C ARG A 266 -9.33 28.61 6.38
N LEU A 267 -9.09 27.31 6.60
CA LEU A 267 -10.11 26.27 6.43
C LEU A 267 -11.26 26.42 7.44
N ASN A 268 -10.95 26.75 8.69
CA ASN A 268 -11.96 27.02 9.72
C ASN A 268 -12.81 28.26 9.40
N GLN A 269 -12.19 29.33 8.92
CA GLN A 269 -12.91 30.54 8.48
C GLN A 269 -13.85 30.23 7.32
N LEU A 270 -13.40 29.43 6.35
CA LEU A 270 -14.22 29.01 5.22
C LEU A 270 -15.44 28.19 5.66
N ASN A 271 -15.26 27.26 6.62
CA ASN A 271 -16.37 26.51 7.20
C ASN A 271 -17.38 27.42 7.91
N ARG A 272 -16.92 28.42 8.66
CA ARG A 272 -17.82 29.40 9.32
C ARG A 272 -18.56 30.29 8.32
N ALA A 273 -17.87 30.74 7.27
CA ALA A 273 -18.49 31.54 6.20
C ALA A 273 -19.64 30.78 5.52
N LEU A 274 -19.47 29.47 5.28
CA LEU A 274 -20.54 28.62 4.77
C LEU A 274 -21.71 28.50 5.75
N GLN A 275 -21.43 28.31 7.05
CA GLN A 275 -22.46 28.16 8.09
C GLN A 275 -23.36 29.40 8.24
N ILE A 276 -22.79 30.60 8.08
CA ILE A 276 -23.54 31.86 8.15
C ILE A 276 -24.13 32.30 6.80
N GLY A 277 -23.95 31.50 5.74
CA GLY A 277 -24.46 31.80 4.40
C GLY A 277 -23.73 32.94 3.67
N ALA A 278 -22.51 33.29 4.11
CA ALA A 278 -21.70 34.32 3.45
C ALA A 278 -21.09 33.84 2.13
N ILE A 279 -21.01 32.52 1.92
CA ILE A 279 -20.58 31.88 0.68
C ILE A 279 -21.50 30.70 0.34
N THR A 280 -21.54 30.34 -0.93
CA THR A 280 -22.23 29.14 -1.43
C THR A 280 -21.41 27.87 -1.19
N VAL A 281 -22.07 26.71 -1.26
CA VAL A 281 -21.40 25.39 -1.19
C VAL A 281 -20.35 25.24 -2.30
N GLN A 282 -20.64 25.75 -3.50
CA GLN A 282 -19.72 25.63 -4.64
C GLN A 282 -18.47 26.50 -4.44
N GLU A 283 -18.60 27.71 -3.90
CA GLU A 283 -17.48 28.57 -3.54
C GLU A 283 -16.65 27.96 -2.40
N HIS A 284 -17.31 27.38 -1.39
CA HIS A 284 -16.61 26.66 -0.32
C HIS A 284 -15.76 25.52 -0.87
N VAL A 285 -16.32 24.67 -1.73
CA VAL A 285 -15.58 23.55 -2.33
C VAL A 285 -14.41 24.07 -3.16
N ALA A 286 -14.61 25.09 -4.01
CA ALA A 286 -13.57 25.65 -4.86
C ALA A 286 -12.40 26.22 -4.04
N GLU A 287 -12.68 27.05 -3.03
CA GLU A 287 -11.67 27.65 -2.15
C GLU A 287 -10.93 26.59 -1.32
N ARG A 288 -11.68 25.64 -0.74
CA ARG A 288 -11.10 24.54 0.04
C ARG A 288 -10.16 23.70 -0.81
N THR A 289 -10.60 23.29 -2.01
CA THR A 289 -9.78 22.52 -2.93
C THR A 289 -8.54 23.30 -3.34
N ALA A 290 -8.65 24.60 -3.62
CA ALA A 290 -7.50 25.45 -3.95
C ALA A 290 -6.46 25.53 -2.82
N ILE A 291 -6.91 25.68 -1.56
CA ILE A 291 -6.04 25.68 -0.37
C ILE A 291 -5.27 24.36 -0.27
N LEU A 292 -5.98 23.24 -0.39
CA LEU A 292 -5.39 21.91 -0.23
C LEU A 292 -4.53 21.51 -1.43
N ASP A 293 -4.85 21.95 -2.64
CA ASP A 293 -4.03 21.73 -3.85
C ASP A 293 -2.73 22.53 -3.81
N ALA A 294 -2.74 23.73 -3.24
CA ALA A 294 -1.52 24.50 -2.99
C ALA A 294 -0.61 23.86 -1.94
N LEU A 295 -1.18 23.10 -0.99
CA LEU A 295 -0.44 22.34 0.01
C LEU A 295 0.12 21.03 -0.57
N LEU A 296 -0.77 20.13 -1.01
CA LEU A 296 -0.45 18.82 -1.58
C LEU A 296 -1.58 18.37 -2.54
N PRO A 297 -1.40 18.44 -3.86
CA PRO A 297 -2.49 18.23 -4.82
C PRO A 297 -2.88 16.77 -4.95
N ALA A 298 -4.18 16.48 -4.92
CA ALA A 298 -4.69 15.11 -5.15
C ALA A 298 -4.47 14.65 -6.59
N GLN A 299 -4.40 15.59 -7.54
CA GLN A 299 -4.20 15.34 -8.97
C GLN A 299 -3.06 16.22 -9.48
N PRO A 300 -1.80 15.75 -9.46
CA PRO A 300 -0.67 16.50 -9.97
C PRO A 300 -0.81 16.81 -11.45
N ARG A 301 -0.93 18.09 -11.82
CA ARG A 301 -0.98 18.54 -13.22
C ARG A 301 0.39 18.47 -13.89
N GLN A 302 1.44 18.71 -13.12
CA GLN A 302 2.82 18.60 -13.53
C GLN A 302 3.54 17.74 -12.50
N ARG A 303 4.28 16.73 -12.96
CA ARG A 303 5.08 15.86 -12.08
C ARG A 303 6.52 16.33 -12.06
N ALA A 304 7.18 16.17 -10.91
CA ALA A 304 8.61 16.41 -10.79
C ALA A 304 9.38 15.41 -11.68
N THR A 305 10.56 15.81 -12.14
CA THR A 305 11.51 14.86 -12.72
C THR A 305 11.99 13.91 -11.62
N PRO A 306 11.92 12.58 -11.82
CA PRO A 306 12.48 11.61 -10.88
C PRO A 306 13.96 11.95 -10.59
N PRO A 307 14.42 11.88 -9.34
CA PRO A 307 15.83 12.08 -9.05
C PRO A 307 16.65 10.95 -9.69
N PRO A 308 17.92 11.22 -10.04
CA PRO A 308 18.81 10.19 -10.55
C PRO A 308 19.04 9.10 -9.48
N ALA A 309 19.34 7.89 -9.93
CA ALA A 309 19.75 6.79 -9.05
C ALA A 309 20.95 7.20 -8.18
N PRO A 310 21.06 6.66 -6.95
CA PRO A 310 22.17 6.96 -6.05
C PRO A 310 23.52 6.64 -6.70
N GLN A 311 24.45 7.60 -6.67
CA GLN A 311 25.78 7.44 -7.24
C GLN A 311 26.73 6.84 -6.18
N GLY A 312 26.73 5.52 -6.10
CA GLY A 312 27.58 4.78 -5.17
C GLY A 312 27.08 4.75 -3.72
N LEU A 313 27.87 4.11 -2.86
CA LEU A 313 27.47 3.74 -1.50
C LEU A 313 27.20 4.94 -0.57
N MET A 314 27.98 6.03 -0.71
CA MET A 314 27.83 7.22 0.13
C MET A 314 26.52 7.97 -0.16
N ASP A 315 26.11 8.05 -1.43
CA ASP A 315 24.87 8.71 -1.84
C ASP A 315 23.66 7.91 -1.39
N ALA A 316 23.73 6.59 -1.52
CA ALA A 316 22.71 5.69 -0.99
C ALA A 316 22.57 5.78 0.54
N ALA A 317 23.68 5.81 1.28
CA ALA A 317 23.66 5.99 2.73
C ALA A 317 22.97 7.30 3.14
N ARG A 318 23.22 8.40 2.41
CA ARG A 318 22.53 9.69 2.63
C ARG A 318 21.03 9.60 2.36
N GLN A 319 20.63 8.91 1.29
CA GLN A 319 19.21 8.72 0.97
C GLN A 319 18.50 7.85 2.02
N ILE A 320 19.17 6.80 2.53
CA ILE A 320 18.62 5.94 3.59
C ILE A 320 18.43 6.74 4.88
N ALA A 321 19.46 7.48 5.33
CA ALA A 321 19.38 8.33 6.52
C ALA A 321 18.24 9.36 6.43
N ARG A 322 18.04 9.97 5.25
CA ARG A 322 16.90 10.86 4.99
C ARG A 322 15.55 10.17 5.24
N ILE A 323 15.37 8.92 4.82
CA ILE A 323 14.09 8.22 5.00
C ILE A 323 13.94 7.74 6.46
N GLU A 324 15.04 7.44 7.16
CA GLU A 324 15.01 7.18 8.61
C GLU A 324 14.46 8.40 9.37
N ASP A 325 14.92 9.61 9.04
CA ASP A 325 14.39 10.85 9.61
C ASP A 325 12.90 11.04 9.29
N LEU A 326 12.47 10.74 8.06
CA LEU A 326 11.06 10.78 7.66
C LEU A 326 10.19 9.76 8.43
N GLN A 327 10.75 8.59 8.75
CA GLN A 327 10.09 7.59 9.60
C GLN A 327 10.00 8.06 11.05
N GLN A 328 11.06 8.67 11.61
CA GLN A 328 11.03 9.25 12.96
C GLN A 328 9.98 10.36 13.09
N MET A 329 9.81 11.17 12.04
CA MET A 329 8.73 12.17 11.95
C MET A 329 7.33 11.57 11.71
N LYS A 330 7.22 10.23 11.58
CA LYS A 330 5.97 9.49 11.30
C LYS A 330 5.30 9.93 10.00
N LEU A 331 6.09 10.25 8.98
CA LEU A 331 5.60 10.59 7.63
C LEU A 331 5.64 9.38 6.69
N VAL A 332 6.51 8.41 7.01
CA VAL A 332 6.73 7.15 6.30
C VAL A 332 6.46 5.99 7.25
N THR A 333 5.78 4.94 6.77
CA THR A 333 5.54 3.72 7.55
C THR A 333 6.76 2.78 7.52
N PRO A 334 6.91 1.84 8.47
CA PRO A 334 8.02 0.88 8.45
C PRO A 334 8.11 0.06 7.14
N ASP A 335 6.96 -0.31 6.57
CA ASP A 335 6.92 -1.07 5.32
C ASP A 335 7.31 -0.22 4.11
N GLU A 336 6.92 1.06 4.12
CA GLU A 336 7.33 2.03 3.10
C GLU A 336 8.82 2.32 3.15
N PHE A 337 9.37 2.49 4.37
CA PHE A 337 10.79 2.63 4.60
C PHE A 337 11.56 1.43 4.04
N LYS A 338 11.12 0.21 4.39
CA LYS A 338 11.78 -1.01 3.93
C LYS A 338 11.79 -1.10 2.40
N ARG A 339 10.65 -0.87 1.74
CA ARG A 339 10.55 -0.92 0.27
C ARG A 339 11.46 0.10 -0.40
N GLU A 340 11.53 1.32 0.14
CA GLU A 340 12.38 2.37 -0.41
C GLU A 340 13.86 2.07 -0.22
N ARG A 341 14.26 1.59 0.96
CA ARG A 341 15.64 1.14 1.23
C ARG A 341 16.05 0.02 0.28
N ASP A 342 15.21 -1.01 0.14
CA ASP A 342 15.50 -2.13 -0.75
C ASP A 342 15.61 -1.66 -2.23
N ALA A 343 14.84 -0.64 -2.64
CA ALA A 343 14.94 -0.02 -3.97
C ALA A 343 16.22 0.81 -4.16
N ILE A 344 16.67 1.52 -3.11
CA ILE A 344 17.96 2.25 -3.10
C ILE A 344 19.13 1.26 -3.21
N GLU A 345 19.10 0.16 -2.45
CA GLU A 345 20.11 -0.88 -2.49
C GLU A 345 20.19 -1.54 -3.88
N ALA A 346 19.04 -1.90 -4.46
CA ALA A 346 18.98 -2.45 -5.81
C ALA A 346 19.56 -1.51 -6.86
N ALA A 347 19.32 -0.20 -6.72
CA ALA A 347 19.85 0.83 -7.62
C ALA A 347 21.37 1.03 -7.54
N ILE A 348 22.07 0.46 -6.55
CA ILE A 348 23.55 0.43 -6.47
C ILE A 348 24.11 -0.86 -7.06
N VAL A 349 23.34 -1.95 -7.00
CA VAL A 349 23.75 -3.28 -7.50
C VAL A 349 23.58 -3.37 -9.02
N GLU A 350 22.51 -2.82 -9.60
CA GLU A 350 22.29 -2.81 -11.05
C GLU A 350 23.23 -1.91 -11.90
N PRO A 351 23.76 -0.75 -11.44
CA PRO A 351 24.79 -0.02 -12.19
C PRO A 351 26.13 -0.75 -12.29
N ALA A 352 26.32 -1.85 -11.54
CA ALA A 352 27.48 -2.74 -11.74
C ALA A 352 27.37 -3.63 -12.99
N GLN A 353 26.21 -3.65 -13.68
CA GLN A 353 26.01 -4.40 -14.92
C GLN A 353 25.51 -3.56 -16.11
N GLY A 354 25.27 -2.26 -15.93
CA GLY A 354 24.76 -1.34 -16.96
C GLY A 354 25.71 -0.21 -17.29
N THR A 355 26.56 -0.42 -18.30
CA THR A 355 27.09 0.58 -19.24
C THR A 355 27.43 1.99 -18.69
N ALA A 356 28.73 2.28 -18.68
CA ALA A 356 29.24 3.60 -19.01
C ALA A 356 28.66 4.05 -20.37
N MET A 357 27.52 4.75 -20.36
CA MET A 357 27.23 5.73 -21.41
C MET A 357 28.15 6.91 -21.16
N THR A 358 29.35 6.82 -21.70
CA THR A 358 30.20 7.97 -21.92
C THR A 358 29.47 8.91 -22.88
N LEU A 359 29.08 10.06 -22.34
CA LEU A 359 28.74 11.26 -23.09
C LEU A 359 29.97 11.64 -23.94
N ASN A 360 29.99 11.27 -25.21
CA ASN A 360 30.93 11.84 -26.16
C ASN A 360 30.50 13.27 -26.47
N SER A 361 31.26 14.22 -25.92
CA SER A 361 31.24 15.64 -26.27
C SER A 361 32.46 15.92 -27.16
N GLY A 362 32.27 16.50 -28.36
CA GLY A 362 33.36 17.11 -29.13
C GLY A 362 33.44 16.74 -30.61
N GLU A 363 32.74 17.54 -31.43
CA GLU A 363 32.83 17.79 -32.89
C GLU A 363 34.24 18.00 -33.50
N PRO A 364 34.42 18.35 -34.81
CA PRO A 364 33.67 18.05 -36.06
C PRO A 364 34.58 17.78 -37.28
N VAL A 365 34.16 17.05 -38.34
CA VAL A 365 34.57 17.40 -39.74
C VAL A 365 33.52 16.99 -40.79
N ARG A 366 32.96 18.03 -41.40
CA ARG A 366 32.29 18.19 -42.69
C ARG A 366 32.72 17.24 -43.84
N ARG A 367 31.76 16.72 -44.63
CA ARG A 367 31.65 16.98 -46.09
C ARG A 367 30.41 16.33 -46.74
N VAL A 368 29.58 17.22 -47.30
CA VAL A 368 28.98 17.25 -48.65
C VAL A 368 28.02 16.13 -49.08
N ALA A 369 26.81 16.59 -49.39
CA ALA A 369 25.72 15.88 -50.05
C ALA A 369 25.96 15.63 -51.54
N THR A 370 25.51 14.47 -52.01
CA THR A 370 24.82 14.14 -53.30
C THR A 370 24.35 12.69 -53.08
N GLY A 371 23.21 12.15 -53.50
CA GLY A 371 22.21 12.48 -54.49
C GLY A 371 21.62 11.12 -54.91
N GLU A 372 20.35 11.12 -55.26
CA GLU A 372 19.64 10.08 -56.03
C GLU A 372 19.13 8.79 -55.36
N SER A 373 17.86 8.56 -55.68
CA SER A 373 16.94 7.47 -55.40
C SER A 373 17.09 6.24 -56.30
N ARG A 374 17.01 5.03 -55.74
CA ARG A 374 15.98 3.99 -56.06
C ARG A 374 16.20 2.70 -55.26
N PRO A 375 15.14 1.88 -55.06
CA PRO A 375 15.13 0.72 -54.17
C PRO A 375 15.52 -0.58 -54.91
N VAL A 376 15.81 -1.63 -54.14
CA VAL A 376 15.24 -3.00 -54.24
C VAL A 376 16.18 -4.05 -53.59
N GLN A 377 15.55 -4.91 -52.78
CA GLN A 377 15.92 -6.28 -52.35
C GLN A 377 17.00 -6.53 -51.29
N ALA A 378 16.49 -6.95 -50.13
CA ALA A 378 16.69 -8.26 -49.51
C ALA A 378 18.08 -8.91 -49.69
N ALA A 379 18.85 -8.92 -48.60
CA ALA A 379 19.82 -9.94 -48.30
C ALA A 379 19.77 -10.24 -46.79
N GLU A 380 19.76 -11.52 -46.47
CA GLU A 380 19.56 -12.11 -45.16
C GLU A 380 20.56 -11.65 -44.10
N GLU A 381 20.04 -11.36 -42.91
CA GLU A 381 20.81 -11.16 -41.69
C GLU A 381 21.03 -12.53 -41.02
N MET A 382 22.19 -13.16 -41.29
CA MET A 382 22.67 -14.30 -40.51
C MET A 382 23.26 -13.81 -39.19
N ALA A 383 22.44 -13.79 -38.15
CA ALA A 383 22.89 -13.76 -36.77
C ALA A 383 23.37 -15.18 -36.36
N SER A 384 24.64 -15.29 -35.98
CA SER A 384 25.20 -16.50 -35.39
C SER A 384 24.79 -16.63 -33.92
N ALA A 385 23.92 -17.60 -33.62
CA ALA A 385 23.66 -18.10 -32.28
C ALA A 385 24.52 -19.34 -31.96
N PRO A 386 24.81 -19.63 -30.68
CA PRO A 386 25.13 -20.99 -30.26
C PRO A 386 23.84 -21.75 -29.87
N ALA A 387 23.65 -22.88 -30.56
CA ALA A 387 23.00 -24.14 -30.21
C ALA A 387 21.68 -24.19 -29.38
N ALA A 388 20.67 -24.71 -30.07
CA ALA A 388 19.32 -25.10 -29.70
C ALA A 388 19.12 -25.93 -28.42
N MET A 389 17.98 -25.68 -27.74
CA MET A 389 17.02 -26.74 -27.34
C MET A 389 15.56 -26.23 -27.42
N ALA A 390 14.72 -27.01 -28.13
CA ALA A 390 13.25 -26.97 -28.28
C ALA A 390 12.58 -25.72 -28.91
N SER A 391 12.46 -25.72 -30.24
CA SER A 391 11.51 -24.86 -30.98
C SER A 391 10.08 -25.40 -30.83
N GLY A 392 9.45 -25.09 -29.71
CA GLY A 392 8.05 -25.38 -29.48
C GLY A 392 7.13 -24.24 -29.91
N SER A 393 6.14 -24.50 -30.78
CA SER A 393 5.17 -23.49 -31.22
C SER A 393 4.02 -23.28 -30.23
N LYS A 394 3.99 -24.04 -29.14
CA LYS A 394 2.94 -23.96 -28.12
C LYS A 394 3.34 -23.01 -27.01
N SER A 395 2.32 -22.43 -26.41
CA SER A 395 2.47 -21.54 -25.27
C SER A 395 1.47 -21.93 -24.19
N VAL A 396 1.76 -21.50 -22.98
CA VAL A 396 0.96 -21.83 -21.81
C VAL A 396 0.60 -20.54 -21.09
N HIS A 397 -0.68 -20.28 -20.94
CA HIS A 397 -1.22 -19.13 -20.22
C HIS A 397 -1.19 -19.39 -18.72
N LEU A 398 -0.45 -18.55 -17.99
CA LEU A 398 -0.21 -18.72 -16.56
C LEU A 398 -1.03 -17.79 -15.68
N ALA A 399 -1.32 -16.57 -16.15
CA ALA A 399 -2.11 -15.58 -15.41
C ALA A 399 -2.55 -14.40 -16.30
N SER A 400 -3.57 -13.64 -15.89
CA SER A 400 -4.00 -12.40 -16.57
C SER A 400 -3.94 -11.21 -15.62
N TYR A 401 -3.34 -10.10 -16.07
CA TYR A 401 -3.09 -8.90 -15.27
C TYR A 401 -3.74 -7.66 -15.88
N ARG A 402 -3.84 -6.57 -15.10
CA ARG A 402 -4.45 -5.31 -15.56
C ARG A 402 -3.51 -4.44 -16.39
N ASN A 403 -2.20 -4.66 -16.29
CA ASN A 403 -1.17 -4.00 -17.09
C ASN A 403 0.03 -4.92 -17.30
N GLU A 404 0.87 -4.54 -18.26
CA GLU A 404 2.07 -5.30 -18.67
C GLU A 404 3.10 -5.41 -17.54
N ALA A 405 3.35 -4.33 -16.79
CA ALA A 405 4.28 -4.35 -15.65
C ALA A 405 3.85 -5.31 -14.52
N GLN A 406 2.56 -5.56 -14.34
CA GLN A 406 2.06 -6.60 -13.43
C GLN A 406 2.27 -8.01 -14.00
N ALA A 407 2.17 -8.19 -15.31
CA ALA A 407 2.45 -9.47 -15.95
C ALA A 407 3.94 -9.84 -15.87
N GLU A 408 4.83 -8.89 -16.06
CA GLU A 408 6.28 -9.07 -15.90
C GLU A 408 6.67 -9.45 -14.46
N ARG A 409 6.12 -8.74 -13.46
CA ARG A 409 6.30 -9.12 -12.05
C ARG A 409 5.69 -10.48 -11.75
N GLY A 410 4.55 -10.79 -12.37
CA GLY A 410 3.92 -12.10 -12.31
C GLY A 410 4.85 -13.22 -12.76
N TRP A 411 5.62 -13.01 -13.82
CA TRP A 411 6.63 -13.97 -14.29
C TRP A 411 7.71 -14.22 -13.25
N GLN A 412 8.27 -13.16 -12.67
CA GLN A 412 9.31 -13.27 -11.63
C GLN A 412 8.81 -14.06 -10.40
N ILE A 413 7.57 -13.82 -9.97
CA ILE A 413 6.95 -14.53 -8.85
C ILE A 413 6.74 -16.02 -9.20
N LEU A 414 6.22 -16.30 -10.40
CA LEU A 414 5.92 -17.66 -10.83
C LEU A 414 7.20 -18.46 -11.12
N SER A 415 8.24 -17.86 -11.70
CA SER A 415 9.51 -18.53 -11.97
C SER A 415 10.30 -18.83 -10.70
N SER A 416 10.23 -17.96 -9.69
CA SER A 416 10.78 -18.21 -8.35
C SER A 416 10.02 -19.33 -7.63
N ARG A 417 8.69 -19.35 -7.72
CA ARG A 417 7.84 -20.34 -7.06
C ARG A 417 7.90 -21.72 -7.74
N TYR A 418 7.98 -21.74 -9.06
CA TYR A 418 7.97 -22.95 -9.88
C TYR A 418 9.26 -23.01 -10.70
N GLY A 419 10.31 -23.62 -10.15
CA GLY A 419 11.64 -23.66 -10.78
C GLY A 419 11.68 -24.23 -12.21
N GLN A 420 10.69 -25.04 -12.60
CA GLN A 420 10.49 -25.53 -13.97
C GLN A 420 10.13 -24.43 -14.99
N LEU A 421 9.70 -23.25 -14.53
CA LEU A 421 9.45 -22.07 -15.36
C LEU A 421 10.72 -21.23 -15.56
N ALA A 422 11.70 -21.31 -14.67
CA ALA A 422 12.94 -20.52 -14.73
C ALA A 422 13.75 -20.67 -16.04
N PRO A 423 13.87 -21.87 -16.67
CA PRO A 423 14.60 -22.00 -17.94
C PRO A 423 13.74 -21.67 -19.17
N LEU A 424 12.45 -21.36 -19.00
CA LEU A 424 11.54 -21.09 -20.11
C LEU A 424 11.55 -19.60 -20.49
N GLN A 425 11.21 -19.33 -21.74
CA GLN A 425 10.93 -17.97 -22.19
C GLN A 425 9.49 -17.60 -21.80
N HIS A 426 9.24 -16.30 -21.61
CA HIS A 426 7.90 -15.77 -21.40
C HIS A 426 7.59 -14.64 -22.36
N GLY A 427 6.30 -14.35 -22.48
CA GLY A 427 5.80 -13.20 -23.20
C GLY A 427 4.45 -12.75 -22.66
N VAL A 428 4.11 -11.49 -22.93
CA VAL A 428 2.85 -10.90 -22.52
C VAL A 428 2.00 -10.61 -23.75
N THR A 429 0.78 -11.15 -23.78
CA THR A 429 -0.17 -10.92 -24.87
C THR A 429 -1.37 -10.12 -24.39
N ARG A 430 -1.75 -9.07 -25.12
CA ARG A 430 -2.95 -8.29 -24.82
C ARG A 430 -4.21 -9.04 -25.25
N ALA A 431 -5.18 -9.15 -24.35
CA ALA A 431 -6.49 -9.73 -24.62
C ALA A 431 -7.61 -8.78 -24.15
N SER A 432 -8.52 -8.42 -25.06
CA SER A 432 -9.74 -7.69 -24.70
C SER A 432 -10.81 -8.69 -24.30
N ILE A 433 -11.36 -8.55 -23.09
CA ILE A 433 -12.44 -9.40 -22.60
C ILE A 433 -13.73 -8.58 -22.59
N PRO A 434 -14.75 -8.96 -23.38
CA PRO A 434 -16.04 -8.26 -23.39
C PRO A 434 -16.61 -8.10 -21.98
N GLY A 435 -16.98 -6.87 -21.62
CA GLY A 435 -17.52 -6.53 -20.30
C GLY A 435 -16.51 -6.47 -19.14
N LYS A 436 -15.24 -6.86 -19.32
CA LYS A 436 -14.21 -6.84 -18.26
C LYS A 436 -12.99 -5.97 -18.57
N GLY A 437 -12.87 -5.49 -19.81
CA GLY A 437 -11.81 -4.59 -20.27
C GLY A 437 -10.57 -5.31 -20.79
N THR A 438 -9.48 -4.56 -20.97
CA THR A 438 -8.21 -5.06 -21.49
C THR A 438 -7.39 -5.74 -20.38
N TYR A 439 -6.91 -6.94 -20.67
CA TYR A 439 -6.00 -7.70 -19.81
C TYR A 439 -4.72 -8.06 -20.55
N TYR A 440 -3.68 -8.34 -19.76
CA TYR A 440 -2.35 -8.73 -20.21
C TYR A 440 -2.10 -10.15 -19.74
N ARG A 441 -2.10 -11.10 -20.67
CA ARG A 441 -1.93 -12.53 -20.41
C ARG A 441 -0.45 -12.87 -20.40
N LEU A 442 0.01 -13.41 -19.28
CA LEU A 442 1.36 -13.92 -19.13
C LEU A 442 1.44 -15.34 -19.71
N MET A 443 2.33 -15.55 -20.66
CA MET A 443 2.52 -16.80 -21.39
C MET A 443 3.92 -17.34 -21.15
N ALA A 444 4.07 -18.63 -20.85
CA ALA A 444 5.32 -19.35 -21.08
C ALA A 444 5.36 -19.81 -22.54
N THR A 445 6.44 -19.51 -23.26
CA THR A 445 6.57 -19.68 -24.71
C THR A 445 7.69 -20.67 -25.05
N GLY A 446 7.71 -21.14 -26.31
CA GLY A 446 8.76 -22.05 -26.78
C GLY A 446 8.55 -23.52 -26.40
N LEU A 447 7.32 -23.93 -26.07
CA LEU A 447 7.02 -25.28 -25.57
C LEU A 447 6.54 -26.22 -26.68
N SER A 448 6.97 -27.48 -26.67
CA SER A 448 6.34 -28.52 -27.49
C SER A 448 4.95 -28.87 -26.93
N ASP A 449 4.11 -29.53 -27.73
CA ASP A 449 2.75 -29.90 -27.31
C ASP A 449 2.71 -30.79 -26.06
N SER A 450 3.61 -31.78 -26.01
CA SER A 450 3.79 -32.63 -24.84
C SER A 450 4.35 -31.86 -23.64
N ALA A 451 5.33 -30.96 -23.85
CA ALA A 451 5.91 -30.15 -22.78
C ALA A 451 4.90 -29.15 -22.19
N ALA A 452 4.09 -28.50 -23.02
CA ALA A 452 3.03 -27.59 -22.58
C ALA A 452 1.97 -28.32 -21.74
N SER A 453 1.54 -29.51 -22.18
CA SER A 453 0.56 -30.34 -21.47
C SER A 453 1.08 -30.83 -20.12
N SER A 454 2.31 -31.35 -20.10
CA SER A 454 2.96 -31.80 -18.87
C SER A 454 3.23 -30.64 -17.90
N LEU A 455 3.68 -29.50 -18.40
CA LEU A 455 3.89 -28.29 -17.60
C LEU A 455 2.60 -27.84 -16.93
N CYS A 456 1.49 -27.78 -17.69
CA CYS A 456 0.21 -27.41 -17.11
C CYS A 456 -0.35 -28.42 -16.11
N ALA A 457 -0.18 -29.72 -16.35
CA ALA A 457 -0.62 -30.74 -15.40
C ALA A 457 0.14 -30.65 -14.06
N GLU A 458 1.43 -30.33 -14.10
CA GLU A 458 2.25 -30.12 -12.88
C GLU A 458 1.85 -28.83 -12.15
N LEU A 459 1.70 -27.71 -12.87
CA LEU A 459 1.30 -26.44 -12.26
C LEU A 459 -0.09 -26.51 -11.61
N LYS A 460 -1.08 -27.12 -12.29
CA LYS A 460 -2.43 -27.31 -11.73
C LYS A 460 -2.44 -28.17 -10.48
N ARG A 461 -1.61 -29.23 -10.42
CA ARG A 461 -1.47 -30.07 -9.21
C ARG A 461 -0.95 -29.28 -8.00
N ARG A 462 -0.23 -28.19 -8.24
CA ARG A 462 0.28 -27.27 -7.21
C ARG A 462 -0.60 -26.03 -7.01
N GLY A 463 -1.85 -26.06 -7.50
CA GLY A 463 -2.81 -24.98 -7.34
C GLY A 463 -2.58 -23.76 -8.24
N GLN A 464 -1.67 -23.83 -9.21
CA GLN A 464 -1.43 -22.73 -10.15
C GLN A 464 -2.32 -22.83 -11.38
N PHE A 465 -2.97 -21.71 -11.73
CA PHE A 465 -3.70 -21.61 -13.00
C PHE A 465 -2.77 -21.84 -14.19
N CYS A 466 -3.24 -22.62 -15.14
CA CYS A 466 -2.50 -22.95 -16.36
C CYS A 466 -3.43 -23.37 -17.49
N GLU A 467 -3.26 -22.82 -18.69
CA GLU A 467 -4.04 -23.22 -19.88
C GLU A 467 -3.14 -23.30 -21.12
N VAL A 468 -3.14 -24.44 -21.82
CA VAL A 468 -2.37 -24.61 -23.06
C VAL A 468 -3.03 -23.81 -24.20
N LYS A 469 -2.23 -23.12 -25.02
CA LYS A 469 -2.66 -22.34 -26.19
C LYS A 469 -1.93 -22.81 -27.45
#